data_AF-A0A1B9FZD9-F1
#
_entry.id   AF-A0A1B9FZD9-F1
#
_cell.length_a   1.000
_cell.length_b   1.000
_cell.length_c   1.000
_cell.angle_alpha   90.00
_cell.angle_beta   90.00
_cell.angle_gamma   90.00
#
_symmetry.space_group_name_H-M   'P 1'
#
loop_
_entity.id
_entity.type
_entity.pdbx_description
1 polymer ?
#
loop_
_entity_poly.entity_id
_entity_poly.type
_entity_poly.pdbx_seq_one_letter_code
_entity_poly.pdbx_strand_id
1 'polypeptide(L)'
;MAKYQDCVLKNQAGDWNTICRPEGKALAACADASVPHLAELKNSCSQQIFTYRQCLDKHASQADEVIGEKCGGLMKDLWECSERTMKSIEEREQANKKLV
;
A
#
# COMPACT_ATOMS: atom_id res chain seq x y z
N MET A 1 -15.09 2.07 -3.45
CA MET A 1 -14.78 0.64 -3.62
C MET A 1 -15.50 0.02 -4.82
N ALA A 2 -16.83 0.21 -4.96
CA ALA A 2 -17.66 -0.40 -6.02
C ALA A 2 -17.11 -0.30 -7.45
N LYS A 3 -16.69 0.88 -7.92
CA LYS A 3 -16.23 1.07 -9.32
C LYS A 3 -15.01 0.23 -9.71
N TYR A 4 -14.04 0.10 -8.81
CA TYR A 4 -12.85 -0.72 -9.07
C TYR A 4 -13.21 -2.21 -9.12
N GLN A 5 -14.01 -2.66 -8.14
CA GLN A 5 -14.50 -4.03 -8.10
C GLN A 5 -15.32 -4.38 -9.35
N ASP A 6 -16.23 -3.51 -9.77
CA ASP A 6 -17.01 -3.69 -11.00
C ASP A 6 -16.12 -3.77 -12.24
N CYS A 7 -15.07 -2.96 -12.31
CA CYS A 7 -14.11 -3.02 -13.40
C CYS A 7 -13.37 -4.36 -13.42
N VAL A 8 -12.88 -4.83 -12.27
CA VAL A 8 -12.18 -6.12 -12.17
C VAL A 8 -13.11 -7.25 -12.58
N LEU A 9 -14.35 -7.29 -12.07
CA LEU A 9 -15.34 -8.32 -12.40
C LEU A 9 -15.64 -8.38 -13.91
N LYS A 10 -15.70 -7.23 -14.59
CA LYS A 10 -15.95 -7.17 -16.04
C LYS A 10 -14.75 -7.54 -16.90
N ASN A 11 -13.53 -7.46 -16.36
CA ASN A 11 -12.29 -7.66 -17.10
C ASN A 11 -11.47 -8.86 -16.60
N GLN A 12 -12.04 -9.77 -15.79
CA GLN A 12 -11.31 -10.88 -15.17
C GLN A 12 -10.54 -11.77 -16.16
N ALA A 13 -11.05 -11.91 -17.40
CA ALA A 13 -10.44 -12.72 -18.44
C ALA A 13 -9.26 -12.02 -19.17
N GLY A 14 -9.02 -10.73 -18.89
CA GLY A 14 -7.95 -9.94 -19.51
C GLY A 14 -7.00 -9.34 -18.48
N ASP A 15 -6.14 -8.43 -18.93
CA ASP A 15 -5.23 -7.67 -18.06
C ASP A 15 -5.99 -6.57 -17.28
N TRP A 16 -6.87 -7.01 -16.37
CA TRP A 16 -7.64 -6.13 -15.51
C TRP A 16 -6.75 -5.22 -14.66
N ASN A 17 -5.52 -5.64 -14.35
CA ASN A 17 -4.59 -4.86 -13.54
C ASN A 17 -4.17 -3.57 -14.26
N THR A 18 -3.93 -3.64 -15.58
CA THR A 18 -3.69 -2.44 -16.40
C THR A 18 -4.99 -1.70 -16.70
N ILE A 19 -6.06 -2.41 -17.09
CA ILE A 19 -7.34 -1.81 -17.52
C ILE A 19 -7.98 -0.99 -16.40
N CYS A 20 -8.03 -1.53 -15.18
CA CYS A 20 -8.70 -0.93 -14.03
C CYS A 20 -7.79 -0.06 -13.16
N ARG A 21 -6.58 0.26 -13.65
CA ARG A 21 -5.59 1.10 -12.94
C ARG A 21 -6.14 2.50 -12.60
N PRO A 22 -6.93 3.18 -13.47
CA PRO A 22 -7.53 4.47 -13.13
C PRO A 22 -8.49 4.39 -11.93
N GLU A 23 -9.39 3.40 -11.92
CA GLU A 23 -10.33 3.17 -10.82
C GLU A 23 -9.60 2.79 -9.52
N GLY A 24 -8.52 2.01 -9.63
CA GLY A 24 -7.64 1.67 -8.51
C GLY A 24 -6.96 2.90 -7.91
N LYS A 25 -6.44 3.82 -8.75
CA LYS A 25 -5.87 5.10 -8.30
C LYS A 25 -6.91 5.98 -7.60
N ALA A 26 -8.11 6.07 -8.15
CA ALA A 26 -9.20 6.84 -7.54
C ALA A 26 -9.61 6.24 -6.17
N LEU A 27 -9.64 4.91 -6.05
CA LEU A 27 -9.91 4.25 -4.78
C LEU A 27 -8.81 4.51 -3.75
N ALA A 28 -7.55 4.43 -4.15
CA ALA A 28 -6.41 4.72 -3.28
C ALA A 28 -6.44 6.17 -2.76
N ALA A 29 -6.73 7.14 -3.63
CA ALA A 29 -6.84 8.55 -3.24
C ALA A 29 -8.01 8.80 -2.27
N CYS A 30 -9.15 8.13 -2.47
CA CYS A 30 -10.26 8.18 -1.53
C CYS A 30 -9.88 7.63 -0.15
N ALA A 31 -9.16 6.50 -0.11
CA ALA A 31 -8.67 5.93 1.14
C ALA A 31 -7.69 6.88 1.86
N ASP A 32 -6.82 7.55 1.11
CA ASP A 32 -5.88 8.54 1.67
C ASP A 32 -6.58 9.76 2.26
N ALA A 33 -7.67 10.23 1.64
CA ALA A 33 -8.46 11.33 2.17
C ALA A 33 -9.34 10.93 3.37
N SER A 34 -9.80 9.68 3.42
CA SER A 34 -10.83 9.24 4.38
C SER A 34 -10.25 8.53 5.60
N VAL A 35 -9.00 8.06 5.52
CA VAL A 35 -8.33 7.31 6.60
C VAL A 35 -7.04 8.06 6.98
N PRO A 36 -7.11 9.01 7.93
CA PRO A 36 -5.97 9.86 8.29
C PRO A 36 -4.73 9.06 8.70
N HIS A 37 -4.91 7.97 9.46
CA HIS A 37 -3.81 7.10 9.88
C HIS A 37 -3.13 6.38 8.71
N LEU A 38 -3.88 6.07 7.64
CA LEU A 38 -3.30 5.49 6.43
C LEU A 38 -2.44 6.51 5.69
N ALA A 39 -2.91 7.76 5.59
CA ALA A 39 -2.14 8.85 4.98
C ALA A 39 -0.85 9.13 5.76
N GLU A 40 -0.92 9.16 7.08
CA GLU A 40 0.25 9.31 7.95
C GLU A 40 1.25 8.17 7.76
N LEU A 41 0.78 6.92 7.77
CA LEU A 41 1.64 5.75 7.53
C LEU A 41 2.36 5.84 6.19
N LYS A 42 1.63 6.18 5.12
CA LYS A 42 2.21 6.34 3.78
C LYS A 42 3.26 7.44 3.73
N ASN A 43 3.06 8.54 4.45
CA ASN A 43 4.03 9.63 4.54
C ASN A 43 5.28 9.20 5.31
N SER A 44 5.10 8.60 6.49
CA SER A 44 6.18 8.15 7.38
C SER A 44 7.04 7.05 6.75
N CYS A 45 6.42 6.14 5.98
CA CYS A 45 7.11 5.03 5.31
C CYS A 45 7.33 5.26 3.81
N SER A 46 7.22 6.51 3.34
CA SER A 46 7.30 6.86 1.91
C SER A 46 8.58 6.35 1.25
N GLN A 47 9.71 6.42 1.94
CA GLN A 47 10.99 5.93 1.42
C GLN A 47 10.99 4.41 1.23
N GLN A 48 10.55 3.63 2.22
CA GLN A 48 10.50 2.18 2.16
C GLN A 48 9.51 1.72 1.07
N ILE A 49 8.35 2.38 0.99
CA ILE A 49 7.35 2.15 -0.06
C ILE A 49 7.98 2.39 -1.44
N PHE A 50 8.69 3.51 -1.60
CA PHE A 50 9.33 3.85 -2.87
C PHE A 50 10.41 2.85 -3.26
N THR A 51 11.34 2.52 -2.35
CA THR A 51 12.42 1.57 -2.62
C THR A 51 11.87 0.18 -2.97
N TYR A 52 10.86 -0.30 -2.25
CA TYR A 52 10.23 -1.58 -2.55
C TYR A 52 9.55 -1.56 -3.93
N ARG A 53 8.79 -0.51 -4.25
CA ARG A 53 8.17 -0.34 -5.58
C ARG A 53 9.19 -0.32 -6.70
N GLN A 54 10.29 0.42 -6.54
CA GLN A 54 11.35 0.44 -7.54
C GLN A 54 11.96 -0.95 -7.78
N CYS A 55 12.10 -1.75 -6.73
CA CYS A 55 12.55 -3.14 -6.87
C CYS A 55 11.53 -3.96 -7.67
N LEU A 56 10.24 -3.86 -7.33
CA LEU A 56 9.18 -4.55 -8.07
C LEU A 56 9.16 -4.14 -9.55
N ASP A 57 9.21 -2.84 -9.84
CA ASP A 57 9.20 -2.32 -11.21
C ASP A 57 10.40 -2.83 -12.02
N LYS A 58 11.58 -2.91 -11.39
CA LYS A 58 12.81 -3.43 -12.02
C LYS A 58 12.72 -4.93 -12.34
N HIS A 59 11.96 -5.68 -11.56
CA HIS A 59 11.84 -7.14 -11.65
C HIS A 59 10.45 -7.60 -12.15
N ALA A 60 9.60 -6.69 -12.64
CA ALA A 60 8.18 -6.94 -12.94
C ALA A 60 7.91 -8.03 -13.99
N SER A 61 8.90 -8.36 -14.83
CA SER A 61 8.80 -9.40 -15.84
C SER A 61 9.46 -10.73 -15.43
N GLN A 62 9.92 -10.84 -14.18
CA GLN A 62 10.59 -12.03 -13.65
C GLN A 62 9.59 -12.90 -12.87
N ALA A 63 9.98 -14.16 -12.62
CA ALA A 63 9.17 -15.07 -11.82
C ALA A 63 9.08 -14.61 -10.35
N ASP A 64 7.98 -14.95 -9.69
CA ASP A 64 7.67 -14.53 -8.32
C ASP A 64 8.76 -14.95 -7.32
N GLU A 65 9.40 -16.10 -7.52
CA GLU A 65 10.51 -16.56 -6.69
C GLU A 65 11.68 -15.59 -6.73
N VAL A 66 12.01 -15.07 -7.92
CA VAL A 66 13.11 -14.11 -8.11
C VAL A 66 12.73 -12.76 -7.52
N ILE A 67 11.48 -12.33 -7.66
CA ILE A 67 10.97 -11.11 -7.01
C ILE A 67 11.06 -11.24 -5.49
N GLY A 68 10.68 -12.40 -4.94
CA GLY A 68 10.80 -12.72 -3.52
C GLY A 68 12.24 -12.64 -3.02
N GLU A 69 13.18 -13.24 -3.74
CA GLU A 69 14.60 -13.19 -3.39
C GLU A 69 15.20 -11.77 -3.48
N LYS A 70 14.84 -11.00 -4.50
CA LYS A 70 15.42 -9.67 -4.75
C LYS A 70 14.77 -8.55 -3.94
N CYS A 71 13.46 -8.63 -3.72
CA CYS A 71 12.69 -7.56 -3.09
C CYS A 71 12.15 -7.93 -1.70
N GLY A 72 12.26 -9.19 -1.26
CA GLY A 72 11.73 -9.65 0.03
C GLY A 72 12.32 -8.92 1.24
N GLY A 73 13.62 -8.59 1.20
CA GLY A 73 14.25 -7.77 2.25
C GLY A 73 13.62 -6.38 2.38
N LEU A 74 13.35 -5.73 1.25
CA LEU A 74 12.69 -4.41 1.20
C LEU A 74 11.22 -4.48 1.66
N MET A 75 10.54 -5.61 1.40
CA MET A 75 9.20 -5.86 1.93
C MET A 75 9.23 -5.93 3.47
N LYS A 76 10.25 -6.57 4.05
CA LYS A 76 10.44 -6.61 5.50
C LYS A 76 10.68 -5.21 6.08
N ASP A 77 11.55 -4.41 5.45
CA ASP A 77 11.83 -3.04 5.91
C ASP A 77 10.56 -2.16 5.89
N LEU A 78 9.73 -2.32 4.86
CA LEU A 78 8.43 -1.65 4.76
C LEU A 78 7.47 -2.11 5.86
N TRP A 79 7.41 -3.42 6.14
CA TRP A 79 6.60 -3.97 7.21
C TRP A 79 7.03 -3.42 8.58
N GLU A 80 8.33 -3.43 8.90
CA GLU A 80 8.84 -2.89 10.16
C GLU A 80 8.54 -1.39 10.32
N CYS A 81 8.59 -0.61 9.23
CA CYS A 81 8.19 0.78 9.25
C CYS A 81 6.69 0.95 9.56
N SER A 82 5.86 0.12 8.95
CA SER A 82 4.41 0.13 9.12
C SER A 82 4.03 -0.19 10.57
N GLU A 83 4.63 -1.24 11.16
CA GLU A 83 4.40 -1.63 12.55
C GLU A 83 4.79 -0.52 13.53
N ARG A 84 5.98 0.07 13.37
CA ARG A 84 6.42 1.17 14.24
C ARG A 84 5.50 2.39 14.14
N THR A 85 5.06 2.71 12.92
CA THR A 85 4.20 3.88 12.70
C THR A 85 2.81 3.66 13.27
N MET A 86 2.21 2.49 13.06
CA MET A 86 0.91 2.15 13.64
C MET A 86 0.96 2.13 15.16
N LYS A 87 2.02 1.57 15.76
CA LYS A 87 2.20 1.61 17.21
C LYS A 87 2.25 3.05 17.74
N SER A 88 2.97 3.94 17.07
CA SER A 88 3.01 5.36 17.45
C SER A 88 1.66 6.04 17.33
N ILE A 89 0.90 5.73 16.27
CA ILE A 89 -0.47 6.24 16.08
C ILE A 89 -1.38 5.76 17.23
N GLU A 90 -1.38 4.47 17.54
CA GLU A 90 -2.19 3.87 18.59
C GLU A 90 -1.88 4.46 19.97
N GLU A 91 -0.60 4.65 20.30
CA GLU A 91 -0.17 5.27 21.56
C GLU A 91 -0.72 6.70 21.70
N ARG A 92 -0.71 7.49 20.61
CA ARG A 92 -1.25 8.86 20.61
C ARG A 92 -2.76 8.89 20.73
N GLU A 93 -3.48 8.01 20.03
CA GLU A 93 -4.93 7.90 20.15
C GLU A 93 -5.36 7.51 21.58
N GLN A 94 -4.63 6.59 22.21
CA GLN A 94 -4.86 6.21 23.61
C GLN A 94 -4.58 7.36 24.58
N ALA A 95 -3.54 8.16 24.34
CA ALA A 95 -3.25 9.34 25.15
C ALA A 95 -4.33 10.41 25.01
N ASN A 96 -4.79 10.67 23.79
CA ASN A 96 -5.86 11.64 23.51
C ASN A 96 -7.19 11.23 24.18
N LYS A 97 -7.52 9.93 24.15
CA LYS A 97 -8.72 9.39 24.79
C LYS A 97 -8.71 9.47 26.32
N LYS A 98 -7.53 9.58 26.96
CA LYS A 98 -7.41 9.75 28.41
C LYS A 98 -7.55 11.20 28.88
N LEU A 99 -7.52 12.16 27.95
CA LEU A 99 -7.61 13.60 28.21
C LEU A 99 -9.02 14.17 28.02
N VAL A 100 -9.97 13.36 27.54
CA VAL A 100 -11.39 13.66 27.32
C VAL A 100 -12.22 12.87 28.32
#